data_AF-A0A537D081-F1
#
_entry.id   AF-A0A537D081-F1
#
_cell.length_a   1.000
_cell.length_b   1.000
_cell.length_c   1.000
_cell.angle_alpha   90.00
_cell.angle_beta   90.00
_cell.angle_gamma   90.00
#
_symmetry.space_group_name_H-M   'P 1'
#
loop_
_entity.id
_entity.type
_entity.pdbx_description
1 polymer ?
#
loop_
_entity_poly.entity_id
_entity_poly.type
_entity_poly.pdbx_seq_one_letter_code
_entity_poly.pdbx_strand_id
1 'polypeptide(L)'
;MSRSQAPMWNQLIQLTFKSQISLQAQIREMLVAAILDGHIPVGVPLPSTRVLAQQLGVARNTVALAYELLVNEGYLRTKSRSGHFVNAEILAGRAAPRPRPAALADAPPPAAWEPRMRFSVSRQRNIVKPKDWQKYPYPFIYGQFDPAQIPVAGWRECSMQALSTVEVRGWAGDLIDGDDTLLIEQIQTRLLGRRGVWAAPDEILVTVGAQHALFLLATLLVGTATTVGVEDPGYPDARNIFASRTPSVVALPLDADGLALSAGLDACEYVYVTPSHQCPTNVTMPLERRAALLDWAERRDRVLIEDDYE
;
A
#
# COMPACT_ATOMS: atom_id res chain seq x y z
N MET A 1 29.52 -8.24 -51.91
CA MET A 1 29.88 -8.83 -50.59
C MET A 1 29.44 -7.86 -49.51
N SER A 2 28.36 -8.21 -48.81
CA SER A 2 27.64 -7.37 -47.85
C SER A 2 28.42 -7.25 -46.53
N ARG A 3 28.79 -6.03 -46.14
CA ARG A 3 29.28 -5.72 -44.79
C ARG A 3 28.07 -5.78 -43.84
N SER A 4 28.09 -6.74 -42.94
CA SER A 4 27.18 -6.83 -41.78
C SER A 4 27.13 -5.48 -41.05
N GLN A 5 25.93 -4.87 -41.01
CA GLN A 5 25.64 -3.69 -40.20
C GLN A 5 25.70 -4.10 -38.73
N ALA A 6 26.70 -3.61 -38.00
CA ALA A 6 26.71 -3.71 -36.54
C ALA A 6 25.50 -2.92 -36.00
N PRO A 7 24.70 -3.47 -35.06
CA PRO A 7 23.58 -2.75 -34.49
C PRO A 7 24.05 -1.43 -33.88
N MET A 8 23.39 -0.31 -34.23
CA MET A 8 23.68 1.00 -33.67
C MET A 8 23.17 1.07 -32.23
N TRP A 9 23.98 0.56 -31.30
CA TRP A 9 23.68 0.53 -29.87
C TRP A 9 23.24 1.90 -29.31
N ASN A 10 23.77 3.00 -29.84
CA ASN A 10 23.42 4.36 -29.42
C ASN A 10 21.94 4.75 -29.69
N GLN A 11 21.24 4.11 -30.62
CA GLN A 11 19.82 4.40 -30.91
C GLN A 11 18.87 3.54 -30.07
N LEU A 12 19.33 2.41 -29.55
CA LEU A 12 18.54 1.47 -28.75
C LEU A 12 18.62 1.76 -27.24
N ILE A 13 19.52 2.66 -26.83
CA ILE A 13 19.97 2.82 -25.45
C ILE A 13 19.96 4.32 -25.11
N GLN A 14 18.91 4.78 -24.42
CA GLN A 14 18.84 6.14 -23.87
C GLN A 14 18.86 6.09 -22.34
N LEU A 15 19.91 6.63 -21.74
CA LEU A 15 20.00 6.81 -20.29
C LEU A 15 19.25 8.08 -19.87
N THR A 16 18.43 7.94 -18.83
CA THR A 16 17.77 9.09 -18.18
C THR A 16 18.47 9.40 -16.86
N PHE A 17 19.51 10.24 -16.91
CA PHE A 17 20.36 10.63 -15.77
C PHE A 17 19.65 11.38 -14.62
N LYS A 18 18.34 11.63 -14.71
CA LYS A 18 17.53 12.37 -13.72
C LYS A 18 16.83 11.47 -12.69
N SER A 19 17.14 10.18 -12.64
CA SER A 19 16.47 9.24 -11.73
C SER A 19 17.12 9.19 -10.33
N GLN A 20 16.30 8.94 -9.29
CA GLN A 20 16.71 8.69 -7.91
C GLN A 20 17.40 7.31 -7.71
N ILE A 21 17.49 6.49 -8.78
CA ILE A 21 18.16 5.19 -8.75
C ILE A 21 19.60 5.30 -9.26
N SER A 22 20.49 4.44 -8.75
CA SER A 22 21.90 4.43 -9.14
C SER A 22 22.08 4.21 -10.65
N LEU A 23 23.15 4.76 -11.24
CA LEU A 23 23.45 4.57 -12.66
C LEU A 23 23.59 3.09 -13.04
N GLN A 24 24.07 2.26 -12.12
CA GLN A 24 24.11 0.81 -12.29
C GLN A 24 22.70 0.21 -12.48
N ALA A 25 21.73 0.62 -11.67
CA ALA A 25 20.35 0.16 -11.78
C ALA A 25 19.71 0.63 -13.10
N GLN A 26 19.96 1.87 -13.52
CA GLN A 26 19.45 2.39 -14.80
C GLN A 26 20.00 1.60 -16.00
N ILE A 27 21.31 1.32 -16.01
CA ILE A 27 21.94 0.52 -17.08
C ILE A 27 21.37 -0.91 -17.10
N ARG A 28 21.14 -1.50 -15.92
CA ARG A 28 20.53 -2.83 -15.81
C ARG A 28 19.12 -2.84 -16.39
N GLU A 29 18.22 -1.95 -15.93
CA GLU A 29 16.83 -1.88 -16.39
C GLU A 29 16.73 -1.68 -17.90
N MET A 30 17.56 -0.78 -18.44
CA MET A 30 17.63 -0.51 -19.87
C MET A 30 18.06 -1.75 -20.67
N LEU A 31 19.10 -2.46 -20.22
CA LEU A 31 19.57 -3.68 -20.88
C LEU A 31 18.55 -4.81 -20.78
N VAL A 32 17.89 -4.97 -19.62
CA VAL A 32 16.79 -5.95 -19.45
C VAL A 32 15.66 -5.63 -20.43
N ALA A 33 15.19 -4.38 -20.50
CA ALA A 33 14.14 -3.99 -21.42
C ALA A 33 14.53 -4.27 -22.88
N ALA A 34 15.75 -3.89 -23.29
CA ALA A 34 16.22 -4.13 -24.66
C ALA A 34 16.37 -5.63 -25.00
N ILE A 35 16.73 -6.47 -24.04
CA ILE A 35 16.77 -7.93 -24.19
C ILE A 35 15.34 -8.49 -24.33
N LEU A 36 14.43 -8.10 -23.42
CA LEU A 36 13.06 -8.60 -23.38
C LEU A 36 12.22 -8.12 -24.56
N ASP A 37 12.44 -6.91 -25.06
CA ASP A 37 11.76 -6.37 -26.23
C ASP A 37 12.34 -6.91 -27.56
N GLY A 38 13.39 -7.73 -27.49
CA GLY A 38 14.00 -8.36 -28.66
C GLY A 38 14.88 -7.43 -29.51
N HIS A 39 15.19 -6.23 -28.99
CA HIS A 39 16.12 -5.29 -29.63
C HIS A 39 17.57 -5.81 -29.60
N ILE A 40 17.90 -6.66 -28.62
CA ILE A 40 19.19 -7.35 -28.51
C ILE A 40 19.00 -8.82 -28.90
N PRO A 41 19.33 -9.21 -30.14
CA PRO A 41 19.16 -10.58 -30.59
C PRO A 41 20.10 -11.54 -29.87
N VAL A 42 19.60 -12.77 -29.65
CA VAL A 42 20.39 -13.88 -29.12
C VAL A 42 21.56 -14.18 -30.05
N GLY A 43 22.75 -14.42 -29.47
CA GLY A 43 23.95 -14.81 -30.21
C GLY A 43 24.79 -13.63 -30.71
N VAL A 44 24.31 -12.39 -30.62
CA VAL A 44 25.13 -11.19 -30.88
C VAL A 44 25.86 -10.78 -29.60
N PRO A 45 27.19 -10.54 -29.65
CA PRO A 45 27.92 -10.09 -28.49
C PRO A 45 27.50 -8.66 -28.11
N LEU A 46 27.23 -8.44 -26.82
CA LEU A 46 27.05 -7.09 -26.30
C LEU A 46 28.37 -6.31 -26.40
N PRO A 47 28.32 -4.97 -26.49
CA PRO A 47 29.51 -4.14 -26.43
C PRO A 47 30.34 -4.45 -25.18
N SER A 48 31.66 -4.35 -25.29
CA SER A 48 32.52 -4.48 -24.10
C SER A 48 32.20 -3.40 -23.07
N THR A 49 32.48 -3.67 -21.79
CA THR A 49 32.23 -2.70 -20.70
C THR A 49 32.89 -1.35 -20.95
N ARG A 50 34.04 -1.32 -21.63
CA ARG A 50 34.75 -0.09 -22.02
C ARG A 50 34.03 0.66 -23.14
N VAL A 51 33.56 -0.04 -24.17
CA VAL A 51 32.84 0.58 -25.30
C VAL A 51 31.50 1.14 -24.84
N LEU A 52 30.74 0.35 -24.07
CA LEU A 52 29.45 0.80 -23.56
C LEU A 52 29.61 1.96 -22.57
N ALA A 53 30.62 1.93 -21.70
CA ALA A 53 30.92 3.06 -20.81
C ALA A 53 31.24 4.35 -21.56
N GLN A 54 32.01 4.26 -22.65
CA GLN A 54 32.34 5.40 -23.50
C GLN A 54 31.11 5.94 -24.24
N GLN A 55 30.25 5.06 -24.75
CA GLN A 55 29.01 5.46 -25.44
C GLN A 55 28.01 6.12 -24.50
N LEU A 56 27.93 5.63 -23.26
CA LEU A 56 27.03 6.15 -22.23
C LEU A 56 27.60 7.34 -21.47
N GLY A 57 28.89 7.65 -21.61
CA GLY A 57 29.55 8.72 -20.85
C GLY A 57 29.65 8.43 -19.35
N VAL A 58 29.77 7.16 -18.94
CA VAL A 58 29.83 6.73 -17.53
C VAL A 58 31.14 6.03 -17.19
N ALA A 59 31.42 5.87 -15.89
CA ALA A 59 32.58 5.10 -15.43
C ALA A 59 32.46 3.61 -15.81
N ARG A 60 33.59 2.99 -16.20
CA ARG A 60 33.65 1.57 -16.60
C ARG A 60 33.12 0.62 -15.52
N ASN A 61 33.42 0.88 -14.25
CA ASN A 61 32.96 0.04 -13.13
C ASN A 61 31.44 -0.02 -13.04
N THR A 62 30.73 1.07 -13.35
CA THR A 62 29.27 1.10 -13.34
C THR A 62 28.66 0.11 -14.34
N VAL A 63 29.23 0.03 -15.54
CA VAL A 63 28.80 -0.93 -16.57
C VAL A 63 29.21 -2.35 -16.21
N ALA A 64 30.40 -2.54 -15.65
CA ALA A 64 30.86 -3.86 -15.22
C ALA A 64 29.94 -4.47 -14.15
N LEU A 65 29.60 -3.70 -13.11
CA LEU A 65 28.67 -4.13 -12.06
C LEU A 65 27.26 -4.41 -12.60
N ALA A 66 26.79 -3.65 -13.59
CA ALA A 66 25.52 -3.93 -14.25
C ALA A 66 25.56 -5.25 -15.05
N TYR A 67 26.66 -5.53 -15.75
CA TYR A 67 26.85 -6.79 -16.48
C TYR A 67 26.95 -7.98 -15.52
N GLU A 68 27.67 -7.84 -14.41
CA GLU A 68 27.76 -8.89 -13.38
C GLU A 68 26.39 -9.24 -12.80
N LEU A 69 25.56 -8.23 -12.48
CA LEU A 69 24.17 -8.47 -12.06
C LEU A 69 23.37 -9.19 -13.14
N LEU A 70 23.44 -8.76 -14.40
CA LEU A 70 22.72 -9.41 -15.50
C LEU A 70 23.15 -10.86 -15.74
N VAL A 71 24.42 -11.18 -15.48
CA VAL A 71 24.92 -12.56 -15.52
C VAL A 71 24.38 -13.37 -14.34
N ASN A 72 24.41 -12.81 -13.12
CA ASN A 72 23.88 -13.45 -11.92
C ASN A 72 22.37 -13.71 -12.00
N GLU A 73 21.61 -12.76 -12.55
CA GLU A 73 20.17 -12.86 -12.80
C GLU A 73 19.85 -13.75 -14.03
N GLY A 74 20.87 -14.17 -14.79
CA GLY A 74 20.72 -15.10 -15.91
C GLY A 74 20.26 -14.46 -17.22
N TYR A 75 20.18 -13.13 -17.33
CA TYR A 75 19.92 -12.42 -18.60
C TYR A 75 21.08 -12.51 -19.58
N LEU A 76 22.31 -12.52 -19.07
CA LEU A 76 23.53 -12.64 -19.86
C LEU A 76 24.26 -13.94 -19.52
N ARG A 77 24.97 -14.48 -20.52
CA ARG A 77 25.95 -15.55 -20.35
C ARG A 77 27.31 -15.05 -20.79
N THR A 78 28.32 -15.36 -19.99
CA THR A 78 29.70 -15.05 -20.31
C THR A 78 30.30 -16.20 -21.12
N LYS A 79 30.90 -15.88 -22.28
CA LYS A 79 31.67 -16.85 -23.07
C LYS A 79 33.13 -16.43 -23.06
N SER A 80 34.00 -17.31 -22.57
CA SER A 80 35.45 -17.06 -22.42
C SER A 80 36.07 -16.53 -23.71
N ARG A 81 36.75 -15.39 -23.63
CA ARG A 81 37.40 -14.68 -24.76
C ARG A 81 36.45 -14.20 -25.88
N SER A 82 35.13 -14.27 -25.70
CA SER A 82 34.14 -13.87 -26.72
C SER A 82 33.14 -12.80 -26.25
N GLY A 83 33.10 -12.48 -24.95
CA GLY A 83 32.25 -11.40 -24.41
C GLY A 83 30.98 -11.91 -23.71
N HIS A 84 29.98 -11.03 -23.60
CA HIS A 84 28.69 -11.31 -22.98
C HIS A 84 27.63 -11.45 -24.06
N PHE A 85 26.76 -12.45 -23.91
CA PHE A 85 25.70 -12.78 -24.87
C PHE A 85 24.38 -12.90 -24.12
N VAL A 86 23.27 -12.58 -24.77
CA VAL A 86 21.93 -12.82 -24.21
C VAL A 86 21.72 -14.30 -23.96
N ASN A 87 21.23 -14.65 -22.77
CA ASN A 87 20.84 -16.01 -22.46
C ASN A 87 19.53 -16.37 -23.16
N ALA A 88 19.58 -17.33 -24.09
CA ALA A 88 18.41 -17.79 -24.84
C ALA A 88 17.30 -18.38 -23.95
N GLU A 89 17.64 -18.98 -22.80
CA GLU A 89 16.67 -19.63 -21.91
C GLU A 89 15.70 -18.63 -21.25
N ILE A 90 16.17 -17.41 -20.96
CA ILE A 90 15.34 -16.31 -20.46
C ILE A 90 14.25 -15.92 -21.47
N LEU A 91 14.54 -16.03 -22.78
CA LEU A 91 13.59 -15.73 -23.85
C LEU A 91 12.71 -16.93 -24.21
N ALA A 92 13.19 -18.16 -23.98
CA ALA A 92 12.45 -19.39 -24.26
C ALA A 92 11.24 -19.61 -23.33
N GLY A 93 11.30 -19.10 -22.10
CA GLY A 93 10.17 -19.10 -21.16
C GLY A 93 9.08 -18.06 -21.48
N ARG A 94 9.29 -17.22 -22.49
CA ARG A 94 8.32 -16.21 -22.88
C ARG A 94 7.24 -16.85 -23.73
N ALA A 95 6.00 -16.88 -23.21
CA ALA A 95 4.84 -17.04 -24.06
C ALA A 95 4.88 -15.91 -25.09
N ALA A 96 5.08 -16.25 -26.37
CA ALA A 96 4.97 -15.25 -27.44
C ALA A 96 3.63 -14.52 -27.26
N PRO A 97 3.60 -13.18 -27.31
CA PRO A 97 2.33 -12.47 -27.28
C PRO A 97 1.48 -13.04 -28.40
N ARG A 98 0.46 -13.80 -28.02
CA ARG A 98 -0.41 -14.49 -28.98
C ARG A 98 -0.97 -13.37 -29.84
N PRO A 99 -0.72 -13.34 -31.16
CA PRO A 99 -1.23 -12.28 -32.02
C PRO A 99 -2.72 -12.22 -31.77
N ARG A 100 -3.19 -11.07 -31.26
CA ARG A 100 -4.60 -10.85 -30.96
C ARG A 100 -5.33 -11.11 -32.28
N PRO A 101 -6.12 -12.19 -32.40
CA PRO A 101 -6.70 -12.55 -33.69
C PRO A 101 -7.43 -11.34 -34.26
N ALA A 102 -7.15 -10.97 -35.51
CA ALA A 102 -7.79 -9.85 -36.18
C ALA A 102 -9.33 -10.04 -36.30
N ALA A 103 -9.83 -11.24 -36.02
CA ALA A 103 -11.24 -11.54 -35.87
C ALA A 103 -11.57 -11.77 -34.38
N LEU A 104 -12.06 -10.72 -33.72
CA LEU A 104 -12.71 -10.79 -32.40
C LEU A 104 -14.14 -11.33 -32.46
N ALA A 105 -14.61 -11.81 -33.62
CA ALA A 105 -16.00 -12.27 -33.79
C ALA A 105 -16.31 -13.56 -33.03
N ASP A 106 -15.33 -14.47 -32.88
CA ASP A 106 -15.51 -15.80 -32.25
C ASP A 106 -14.71 -15.99 -30.94
N ALA A 107 -14.14 -14.91 -30.39
CA ALA A 107 -13.53 -15.00 -29.07
C ALA A 107 -14.65 -15.22 -28.02
N PRO A 108 -14.49 -16.16 -27.07
CA PRO A 108 -15.44 -16.27 -25.97
C PRO A 108 -15.53 -14.89 -25.29
N PRO A 109 -16.74 -14.46 -24.90
CA PRO A 109 -16.91 -13.17 -24.26
C PRO A 109 -16.00 -13.08 -23.03
N PRO A 110 -15.43 -11.90 -22.74
CA PRO A 110 -14.63 -11.71 -21.54
C PRO A 110 -15.43 -12.17 -20.32
N ALA A 111 -14.72 -12.70 -19.32
CA ALA A 111 -15.37 -13.17 -18.09
C ALA A 111 -16.30 -12.09 -17.53
N ALA A 112 -17.58 -12.43 -17.35
CA ALA A 112 -18.55 -11.54 -16.74
C ALA A 112 -18.22 -11.41 -15.24
N TRP A 113 -17.53 -10.33 -14.87
CA TRP A 113 -17.11 -10.07 -13.50
C TRP A 113 -18.22 -9.47 -12.64
N GLU A 114 -19.15 -8.72 -13.23
CA GLU A 114 -20.26 -8.09 -12.51
C GLU A 114 -21.09 -9.07 -11.66
N PRO A 115 -21.57 -10.23 -12.18
CA PRO A 115 -22.33 -11.18 -11.36
C PRO A 115 -21.49 -11.92 -10.31
N ARG A 116 -20.15 -11.83 -10.38
CA ARG A 116 -19.23 -12.42 -9.39
C ARG A 116 -18.98 -11.47 -8.21
N MET A 117 -19.20 -10.18 -8.41
CA MET A 117 -19.04 -9.16 -7.38
C MET A 117 -20.26 -9.15 -6.48
N ARG A 118 -20.09 -9.64 -5.24
CA ARG A 118 -21.13 -9.55 -4.20
C ARG A 118 -21.43 -8.11 -3.79
N PHE A 119 -20.48 -7.22 -4.02
CA PHE A 119 -20.54 -5.83 -3.65
C PHE A 119 -19.74 -4.98 -4.65
N SER A 120 -20.22 -3.78 -4.98
CA SER A 120 -19.58 -2.89 -5.97
C SER A 120 -18.82 -1.75 -5.30
N VAL A 121 -17.55 -2.00 -4.98
CA VAL A 121 -16.64 -1.02 -4.34
C VAL A 121 -16.51 0.26 -5.18
N SER A 122 -16.51 0.13 -6.51
CA SER A 122 -16.41 1.28 -7.42
C SER A 122 -17.63 2.21 -7.40
N ARG A 123 -18.78 1.74 -6.89
CA ARG A 123 -20.00 2.57 -6.74
C ARG A 123 -20.06 3.26 -5.38
N GLN A 124 -19.15 2.96 -4.46
CA GLN A 124 -19.09 3.65 -3.17
C GLN A 124 -18.58 5.08 -3.34
N ARG A 125 -19.12 6.00 -2.54
CA ARG A 125 -18.58 7.34 -2.40
C ARG A 125 -17.29 7.26 -1.59
N ASN A 126 -16.17 7.60 -2.22
CA ASN A 126 -14.83 7.56 -1.63
C ASN A 126 -14.17 8.95 -1.63
N ILE A 127 -13.15 9.13 -0.79
CA ILE A 127 -12.28 10.32 -0.85
C ILE A 127 -11.40 10.22 -2.09
N VAL A 128 -11.44 11.22 -2.95
CA VAL A 128 -10.62 11.28 -4.18
C VAL A 128 -9.54 12.34 -4.02
N LYS A 129 -8.27 11.92 -4.12
CA LYS A 129 -7.11 12.81 -4.08
C LYS A 129 -6.51 12.93 -5.49
N PRO A 130 -6.17 14.14 -5.98
CA PRO A 130 -5.52 14.31 -7.29
C PRO A 130 -4.17 13.59 -7.34
N LYS A 131 -3.85 12.83 -8.39
CA LYS A 131 -2.63 12.00 -8.42
C LYS A 131 -1.31 12.78 -8.31
N ASP A 132 -1.31 14.04 -8.71
CA ASP A 132 -0.14 14.91 -8.76
C ASP A 132 -0.13 15.97 -7.65
N TRP A 133 -0.95 15.78 -6.61
CA TRP A 133 -1.13 16.76 -5.54
C TRP A 133 0.19 17.17 -4.87
N GLN A 134 1.21 16.30 -4.81
CA GLN A 134 2.52 16.64 -4.21
C GLN A 134 3.28 17.71 -5.00
N LYS A 135 2.90 17.99 -6.25
CA LYS A 135 3.51 19.03 -7.08
C LYS A 135 2.87 20.39 -6.86
N TYR A 136 1.77 20.46 -6.09
CA TYR A 136 1.06 21.70 -5.88
C TYR A 136 1.90 22.59 -4.95
N PRO A 137 2.02 23.90 -5.22
CA PRO A 137 2.73 24.82 -4.33
C PRO A 137 2.13 24.83 -2.91
N TYR A 138 0.81 24.65 -2.80
CA TYR A 138 0.05 24.62 -1.56
C TYR A 138 -0.98 23.48 -1.59
N PRO A 139 -0.59 22.24 -1.23
CA PRO A 139 -1.49 21.09 -1.31
C PRO A 139 -2.44 21.03 -0.11
N PHE A 140 -3.65 21.59 -0.24
CA PHE A 140 -4.73 21.42 0.74
C PHE A 140 -5.39 20.03 0.59
N ILE A 141 -4.65 18.98 0.91
CA ILE A 141 -5.08 17.58 0.81
C ILE A 141 -5.25 16.99 2.20
N TYR A 142 -6.44 16.47 2.49
CA TYR A 142 -6.74 15.85 3.78
C TYR A 142 -5.89 14.59 4.07
N GLY A 143 -5.53 14.40 5.33
CA GLY A 143 -4.81 13.23 5.84
C GLY A 143 -3.39 13.10 5.29
N GLN A 144 -2.72 14.22 4.99
CA GLN A 144 -1.29 14.24 4.65
C GLN A 144 -0.49 14.69 5.87
N PHE A 145 0.63 14.03 6.14
CA PHE A 145 1.59 14.46 7.15
C PHE A 145 2.64 15.37 6.51
N ASP A 146 3.32 16.16 7.33
CA ASP A 146 4.48 16.95 6.90
C ASP A 146 5.74 16.06 6.92
N PRO A 147 6.38 15.76 5.77
CA PRO A 147 7.59 14.95 5.73
C PRO A 147 8.77 15.55 6.50
N ALA A 148 8.81 16.88 6.70
CA ALA A 148 9.87 17.55 7.45
C ALA A 148 9.80 17.26 8.96
N GLN A 149 8.63 16.84 9.46
CA GLN A 149 8.42 16.51 10.88
C GLN A 149 8.86 15.07 11.22
N ILE A 150 9.12 14.22 10.22
CA ILE A 150 9.54 12.84 10.48
C ILE A 150 10.99 12.85 10.99
N PRO A 151 11.25 12.32 12.20
CA PRO A 151 12.61 12.26 12.74
C PRO A 151 13.38 11.08 12.13
N VAL A 152 13.73 11.19 10.84
CA VAL A 152 14.32 10.10 10.04
C VAL A 152 15.57 9.50 10.68
N ALA A 153 16.39 10.31 11.35
CA ALA A 153 17.58 9.82 12.05
C ALA A 153 17.22 8.87 13.20
N GLY A 154 16.26 9.26 14.04
CA GLY A 154 15.77 8.42 15.15
C GLY A 154 15.07 7.16 14.63
N TRP A 155 14.23 7.27 13.60
CA TRP A 155 13.61 6.10 12.96
C TRP A 155 14.65 5.10 12.43
N ARG A 156 15.74 5.60 11.82
CA ARG A 156 16.83 4.74 11.34
C ARG A 156 17.52 4.02 12.50
N GLU A 157 17.82 4.73 13.58
CA GLU A 157 18.44 4.15 14.76
C GLU A 157 17.57 3.07 15.39
N CYS A 158 16.28 3.36 15.63
CA CYS A 158 15.32 2.38 16.15
C CYS A 158 15.17 1.18 15.21
N SER A 159 15.14 1.40 13.90
CA SER A 159 15.06 0.31 12.92
C SER A 159 16.29 -0.60 13.00
N MET A 160 17.50 -0.04 13.15
CA MET A 160 18.71 -0.85 13.33
C MET A 160 18.69 -1.66 14.62
N GLN A 161 18.17 -1.10 15.71
CA GLN A 161 18.03 -1.80 16.99
C GLN A 161 17.02 -2.95 16.90
N ALA A 162 15.83 -2.69 16.34
CA ALA A 162 14.77 -3.68 16.16
C ALA A 162 15.14 -4.80 15.16
N LEU A 163 16.05 -4.52 14.23
CA LEU A 163 16.57 -5.50 13.27
C LEU A 163 17.83 -6.22 13.77
N SER A 164 18.20 -6.07 15.05
CA SER A 164 19.30 -6.83 15.63
C SER A 164 18.96 -8.33 15.71
N THR A 165 19.98 -9.18 15.67
CA THR A 165 19.79 -10.65 15.69
C THR A 165 19.10 -11.17 16.95
N VAL A 166 19.16 -10.43 18.05
CA VAL A 166 18.46 -10.76 19.30
C VAL A 166 16.98 -10.48 19.15
N GLU A 167 16.61 -9.27 18.72
CA GLU A 167 15.22 -8.85 18.55
C GLU A 167 14.49 -9.64 17.46
N VAL A 168 15.19 -9.99 16.36
CA VAL A 168 14.62 -10.80 15.27
C VAL A 168 14.04 -12.11 15.80
N ARG A 169 14.64 -12.73 16.82
CA ARG A 169 14.10 -13.97 17.39
C ARG A 169 12.78 -13.78 18.13
N GLY A 170 12.55 -12.59 18.68
CA GLY A 170 11.31 -12.23 19.37
C GLY A 170 10.17 -12.04 18.37
N TRP A 171 10.31 -11.08 17.46
CA TRP A 171 9.22 -10.73 16.55
C TRP A 171 9.08 -11.64 15.33
N ALA A 172 10.12 -12.38 14.92
CA ALA A 172 10.02 -13.37 13.83
C ALA A 172 9.56 -14.76 14.29
N GLY A 173 9.22 -14.90 15.57
CA GLY A 173 8.53 -16.10 16.07
C GLY A 173 7.16 -16.26 15.42
N ASP A 174 6.63 -17.49 15.45
CA ASP A 174 5.27 -17.77 14.98
C ASP A 174 4.27 -17.33 16.05
N LEU A 175 3.95 -16.04 16.04
CA LEU A 175 2.98 -15.41 16.94
C LEU A 175 1.61 -15.43 16.22
N ILE A 176 0.85 -16.51 16.44
CA ILE A 176 -0.42 -16.76 15.74
C ILE A 176 -1.55 -15.87 16.31
N ASP A 177 -1.62 -15.79 17.63
CA ASP A 177 -2.66 -15.12 18.41
C ASP A 177 -2.11 -14.00 19.30
N GLY A 178 -0.81 -13.71 19.20
CA GLY A 178 -0.13 -12.68 19.98
C GLY A 178 0.61 -11.68 19.09
N ASP A 179 0.78 -10.48 19.61
CA ASP A 179 1.68 -9.47 19.07
C ASP A 179 3.00 -9.46 19.85
N ASP A 180 3.98 -8.68 19.36
CA ASP A 180 5.23 -8.46 20.09
C ASP A 180 4.96 -7.89 21.48
N THR A 181 5.39 -8.61 22.52
CA THR A 181 5.08 -8.27 23.91
C THR A 181 5.65 -6.91 24.34
N LEU A 182 6.83 -6.54 23.83
CA LEU A 182 7.44 -5.24 24.16
C LEU A 182 6.68 -4.11 23.48
N LEU A 183 6.24 -4.30 22.23
CA LEU A 183 5.40 -3.35 21.53
C LEU A 183 4.08 -3.12 22.28
N ILE A 184 3.40 -4.20 22.71
CA ILE A 184 2.15 -4.13 23.48
C ILE A 184 2.37 -3.37 24.79
N GLU A 185 3.44 -3.68 25.53
CA GLU A 185 3.78 -2.96 26.77
C GLU A 185 3.99 -1.47 26.52
N GLN A 186 4.71 -1.10 25.44
CA GLN A 186 4.94 0.31 25.11
C GLN A 186 3.65 1.02 24.69
N ILE A 187 2.75 0.36 23.94
CA ILE A 187 1.44 0.92 23.58
C ILE A 187 0.61 1.17 24.84
N GLN A 188 0.52 0.18 25.72
CA GLN A 188 -0.25 0.27 26.96
C GLN A 188 0.27 1.38 27.89
N THR A 189 1.58 1.41 28.13
CA THR A 189 2.20 2.33 29.11
C THR A 189 2.41 3.74 28.58
N ARG A 190 2.68 3.93 27.27
CA ARG A 190 3.02 5.24 26.70
C ARG A 190 1.93 5.90 25.88
N LEU A 191 1.02 5.13 25.27
CA LEU A 191 -0.03 5.67 24.40
C LEU A 191 -1.39 5.64 25.11
N LEU A 192 -1.87 4.46 25.48
CA LEU A 192 -3.23 4.30 26.02
C LEU A 192 -3.43 5.05 27.34
N GLY A 193 -2.48 4.94 28.27
CA GLY A 193 -2.54 5.66 29.54
C GLY A 193 -2.64 7.19 29.41
N ARG A 194 -2.04 7.78 28.38
CA ARG A 194 -2.15 9.24 28.11
C ARG A 194 -3.51 9.65 27.58
N ARG A 195 -4.24 8.71 26.96
CA ARG A 195 -5.60 8.90 26.45
C ARG A 195 -6.68 8.48 27.46
N GLY A 196 -6.28 8.04 28.66
CA GLY A 196 -7.21 7.54 29.66
C GLY A 196 -7.85 6.20 29.29
N VAL A 197 -7.26 5.46 28.34
CA VAL A 197 -7.72 4.12 27.93
C VAL A 197 -7.01 3.09 28.80
N TRP A 198 -7.80 2.22 29.43
CA TRP A 198 -7.32 1.12 30.25
C TRP A 198 -7.69 -0.17 29.54
N ALA A 199 -6.68 -0.89 29.05
CA ALA A 199 -6.82 -2.16 28.36
C ALA A 199 -5.74 -3.13 28.85
N ALA A 200 -6.11 -4.39 29.08
CA ALA A 200 -5.17 -5.47 29.34
C ALA A 200 -4.38 -5.83 28.07
N PRO A 201 -3.21 -6.48 28.17
CA PRO A 201 -2.41 -6.83 27.00
C PRO A 201 -3.16 -7.67 25.95
N ASP A 202 -4.08 -8.53 26.39
CA ASP A 202 -4.94 -9.38 25.56
C ASP A 202 -6.17 -8.66 24.98
N GLU A 203 -6.39 -7.40 25.36
CA GLU A 203 -7.41 -6.51 24.79
C GLU A 203 -6.82 -5.55 23.74
N ILE A 204 -5.53 -5.68 23.43
CA ILE A 204 -4.81 -4.85 22.46
C ILE A 204 -4.46 -5.71 21.25
N LEU A 205 -4.91 -5.28 20.07
CA LEU A 205 -4.57 -5.91 18.79
C LEU A 205 -3.89 -4.90 17.87
N VAL A 206 -2.67 -5.20 17.43
CA VAL A 206 -1.95 -4.36 16.47
C VAL A 206 -2.42 -4.69 15.05
N THR A 207 -2.80 -3.65 14.31
CA THR A 207 -3.29 -3.80 12.93
C THR A 207 -2.49 -2.95 11.95
N VAL A 208 -2.66 -3.21 10.66
CA VAL A 208 -2.06 -2.43 9.57
C VAL A 208 -2.91 -1.19 9.28
N GLY A 209 -3.09 -0.35 10.31
CA GLY A 209 -3.88 0.89 10.27
C GLY A 209 -5.37 0.71 10.57
N ALA A 210 -6.05 1.83 10.83
CA ALA A 210 -7.44 1.87 11.30
C ALA A 210 -8.45 1.17 10.37
N GLN A 211 -8.27 1.26 9.05
CA GLN A 211 -9.15 0.56 8.10
C GLN A 211 -9.07 -0.96 8.24
N HIS A 212 -7.89 -1.51 8.58
CA HIS A 212 -7.75 -2.94 8.84
C HIS A 212 -8.47 -3.30 10.15
N ALA A 213 -8.32 -2.51 11.21
CA ALA A 213 -9.08 -2.71 12.46
C ALA A 213 -10.60 -2.68 12.23
N LEU A 214 -11.10 -1.66 11.52
CA LEU A 214 -12.52 -1.55 11.17
C LEU A 214 -13.00 -2.72 10.32
N PHE A 215 -12.17 -3.21 9.38
CA PHE A 215 -12.50 -4.38 8.59
C PHE A 215 -12.60 -5.65 9.45
N LEU A 216 -11.71 -5.85 10.40
CA LEU A 216 -11.77 -6.97 11.35
C LEU A 216 -13.02 -6.88 12.22
N LEU A 217 -13.32 -5.70 12.79
CA LEU A 217 -14.54 -5.46 13.56
C LEU A 217 -15.80 -5.75 12.73
N ALA A 218 -15.88 -5.22 11.50
CA ALA A 218 -17.00 -5.50 10.61
C ALA A 218 -17.11 -6.99 10.26
N THR A 219 -16.00 -7.71 10.17
CA THR A 219 -15.99 -9.14 9.89
C THR A 219 -16.48 -9.96 11.09
N LEU A 220 -16.10 -9.56 12.30
CA LEU A 220 -16.41 -10.27 13.54
C LEU A 220 -17.82 -9.98 14.05
N LEU A 221 -18.25 -8.71 13.98
CA LEU A 221 -19.42 -8.20 14.67
C LEU A 221 -20.63 -7.97 13.76
N VAL A 222 -20.44 -7.79 12.45
CA VAL A 222 -21.49 -7.33 11.54
C VAL A 222 -21.94 -8.44 10.59
N GLY A 223 -23.16 -8.93 10.82
CA GLY A 223 -23.89 -9.81 9.92
C GLY A 223 -24.85 -9.05 8.99
N THR A 224 -25.55 -9.77 8.12
CA THR A 224 -26.50 -9.17 7.16
C THR A 224 -27.76 -8.59 7.81
N ALA A 225 -28.06 -8.97 9.05
CA ALA A 225 -29.18 -8.44 9.83
C ALA A 225 -28.74 -7.36 10.83
N THR A 226 -27.44 -7.14 11.00
CA THR A 226 -26.89 -6.20 11.97
C THR A 226 -27.06 -4.78 11.48
N THR A 227 -27.51 -3.89 12.36
CA THR A 227 -27.63 -2.46 12.06
C THR A 227 -26.47 -1.68 12.67
N VAL A 228 -25.74 -0.92 11.85
CA VAL A 228 -24.57 -0.13 12.26
C VAL A 228 -24.85 1.35 12.07
N GLY A 229 -24.68 2.14 13.12
CA GLY A 229 -24.77 3.59 13.09
C GLY A 229 -23.43 4.24 12.78
N VAL A 230 -23.42 5.20 11.86
CA VAL A 230 -22.22 6.00 11.52
C VAL A 230 -22.61 7.46 11.47
N GLU A 231 -21.80 8.34 12.07
CA GLU A 231 -21.95 9.79 11.98
C GLU A 231 -22.13 10.28 10.53
N ASP A 232 -23.02 11.26 10.32
CA ASP A 232 -23.25 11.92 9.03
C ASP A 232 -23.34 13.45 9.20
N PRO A 233 -22.42 14.23 8.59
CA PRO A 233 -21.25 13.77 7.83
C PRO A 233 -20.23 13.02 8.69
N GLY A 234 -19.62 11.96 8.15
CA GLY A 234 -18.64 11.13 8.87
C GLY A 234 -17.53 10.59 7.98
N TYR A 235 -16.71 9.69 8.53
CA TYR A 235 -15.59 9.06 7.84
C TYR A 235 -16.09 8.08 6.74
N PRO A 236 -15.84 8.35 5.43
CA PRO A 236 -16.40 7.54 4.35
C PRO A 236 -15.92 6.09 4.34
N ASP A 237 -14.68 5.82 4.75
CA ASP A 237 -14.11 4.47 4.70
C ASP A 237 -14.75 3.57 5.77
N ALA A 238 -15.01 4.08 6.98
CA ALA A 238 -15.77 3.36 8.00
C ALA A 238 -17.16 2.96 7.49
N ARG A 239 -17.92 3.92 6.94
CA ARG A 239 -19.23 3.66 6.31
C ARG A 239 -19.12 2.59 5.22
N ASN A 240 -18.12 2.71 4.34
CA ASN A 240 -17.92 1.80 3.21
C ASN A 240 -17.55 0.37 3.66
N ILE A 241 -16.74 0.23 4.71
CA ILE A 241 -16.36 -1.06 5.29
C ILE A 241 -17.60 -1.74 5.90
N PHE A 242 -18.39 -1.05 6.73
CA PHE A 242 -19.61 -1.64 7.29
C PHE A 242 -20.65 -1.97 6.22
N ALA A 243 -20.84 -1.10 5.23
CA ALA A 243 -21.77 -1.32 4.11
C ALA A 243 -21.39 -2.51 3.22
N SER A 244 -20.14 -2.99 3.29
CA SER A 244 -19.73 -4.21 2.60
C SER A 244 -20.23 -5.50 3.28
N ARG A 245 -20.64 -5.41 4.56
CA ARG A 245 -21.11 -6.53 5.40
C ARG A 245 -22.62 -6.53 5.60
N THR A 246 -23.24 -5.35 5.70
CA THR A 246 -24.67 -5.19 5.95
C THR A 246 -25.28 -4.11 5.04
N PRO A 247 -26.53 -4.29 4.56
CA PRO A 247 -27.28 -3.19 3.94
C PRO A 247 -27.77 -2.15 4.95
N SER A 248 -27.75 -2.44 6.26
CA SER A 248 -28.34 -1.64 7.32
C SER A 248 -27.33 -0.70 7.99
N VAL A 249 -26.70 0.17 7.19
CA VAL A 249 -25.87 1.26 7.73
C VAL A 249 -26.70 2.53 7.86
N VAL A 250 -26.91 2.99 9.09
CA VAL A 250 -27.74 4.15 9.42
C VAL A 250 -26.85 5.38 9.56
N ALA A 251 -27.16 6.41 8.78
CA ALA A 251 -26.56 7.73 8.91
C ALA A 251 -27.14 8.43 10.15
N LEU A 252 -26.29 8.74 11.13
CA LEU A 252 -26.67 9.39 12.38
C LEU A 252 -26.33 10.88 12.33
N PRO A 253 -27.31 11.77 12.57
CA PRO A 253 -27.09 13.20 12.44
C PRO A 253 -26.16 13.74 13.52
N LEU A 254 -25.48 14.84 13.20
CA LEU A 254 -24.70 15.63 14.13
C LEU A 254 -25.47 16.88 14.58
N ASP A 255 -25.24 17.30 15.81
CA ASP A 255 -25.62 18.61 16.35
C ASP A 255 -24.35 19.39 16.79
N ALA A 256 -24.54 20.50 17.52
CA ALA A 256 -23.42 21.34 17.98
C ALA A 256 -22.47 20.62 18.95
N ASP A 257 -22.91 19.50 19.55
CA ASP A 257 -22.15 18.70 20.52
C ASP A 257 -21.60 17.40 19.89
N GLY A 258 -21.70 17.24 18.56
CA GLY A 258 -21.29 16.02 17.86
C GLY A 258 -22.46 15.08 17.61
N LEU A 259 -22.29 13.77 17.83
CA LEU A 259 -23.32 12.78 17.54
C LEU A 259 -24.64 13.07 18.29
N ALA A 260 -25.72 13.26 17.54
CA ALA A 260 -27.05 13.50 18.10
C ALA A 260 -27.64 12.21 18.68
N LEU A 261 -28.22 12.31 19.89
CA LEU A 261 -29.01 11.23 20.52
C LEU A 261 -30.40 11.10 19.84
N SER A 262 -30.38 10.78 18.55
CA SER A 262 -31.56 10.69 17.70
C SER A 262 -32.25 9.32 17.82
N ALA A 263 -33.51 9.24 17.38
CA ALA A 263 -34.24 7.97 17.36
C ALA A 263 -33.59 6.88 16.48
N GLY A 264 -32.76 7.27 15.49
CA GLY A 264 -32.02 6.32 14.65
C GLY A 264 -30.95 5.55 15.44
N LEU A 265 -30.47 6.11 16.54
CA LEU A 265 -29.48 5.49 17.41
C LEU A 265 -30.02 4.19 18.03
N ASP A 266 -31.30 4.18 18.45
CA ASP A 266 -31.93 3.04 19.12
C ASP A 266 -32.03 1.77 18.27
N ALA A 267 -32.00 1.92 16.94
CA ALA A 267 -32.00 0.79 16.00
C ALA A 267 -30.61 0.18 15.80
N CYS A 268 -29.54 0.83 16.25
CA CYS A 268 -28.17 0.41 16.00
C CYS A 268 -27.66 -0.55 17.10
N GLU A 269 -26.97 -1.60 16.68
CA GLU A 269 -26.24 -2.51 17.59
C GLU A 269 -24.82 -2.01 17.86
N TYR A 270 -24.19 -1.45 16.82
CA TYR A 270 -22.84 -0.88 16.84
C TYR A 270 -22.90 0.56 16.35
N VAL A 271 -22.18 1.47 17.01
CA VAL A 271 -22.14 2.88 16.62
C VAL A 271 -20.69 3.34 16.51
N TYR A 272 -20.31 3.82 15.32
CA TYR A 272 -18.99 4.41 15.07
C TYR A 272 -19.02 5.91 15.38
N VAL A 273 -18.07 6.38 16.19
CA VAL A 273 -18.00 7.76 16.71
C VAL A 273 -16.60 8.34 16.67
N THR A 274 -16.49 9.67 16.50
CA THR A 274 -15.23 10.43 16.55
C THR A 274 -15.30 11.54 17.62
N PRO A 275 -15.28 11.21 18.93
CA PRO A 275 -15.68 12.13 19.98
C PRO A 275 -14.63 13.18 20.35
N SER A 276 -13.33 12.89 20.16
CA SER A 276 -12.23 13.84 20.42
C SER A 276 -12.30 15.00 19.45
N HIS A 277 -12.31 14.70 18.16
CA HIS A 277 -12.50 15.66 17.08
C HIS A 277 -13.30 15.00 15.97
N GLN A 278 -14.51 15.52 15.74
CA GLN A 278 -15.43 14.90 14.80
C GLN A 278 -14.89 15.03 13.36
N CYS A 279 -14.79 13.93 12.62
CA CYS A 279 -14.38 14.00 11.22
C CYS A 279 -15.63 14.10 10.30
N PRO A 280 -15.89 15.21 9.58
CA PRO A 280 -14.95 16.30 9.26
C PRO A 280 -15.23 17.64 9.96
N THR A 281 -16.24 17.75 10.81
CA THR A 281 -16.70 19.05 11.34
C THR A 281 -15.78 19.65 12.40
N ASN A 282 -14.88 18.84 12.94
CA ASN A 282 -13.95 19.15 14.02
C ASN A 282 -14.62 19.54 15.33
N VAL A 283 -15.90 19.22 15.50
CA VAL A 283 -16.62 19.39 16.76
C VAL A 283 -16.05 18.44 17.79
N THR A 284 -15.70 18.94 18.98
CA THR A 284 -15.31 18.11 20.12
C THR A 284 -16.56 17.78 20.94
N MET A 285 -16.81 16.49 21.14
CA MET A 285 -17.95 16.03 21.91
C MET A 285 -17.77 16.35 23.41
N PRO A 286 -18.66 17.14 24.04
CA PRO A 286 -18.54 17.51 25.43
C PRO A 286 -18.76 16.31 26.36
N LEU A 287 -18.24 16.39 27.59
CA LEU A 287 -18.33 15.29 28.57
C LEU A 287 -19.77 14.86 28.86
N GLU A 288 -20.72 15.80 28.90
CA GLU A 288 -22.13 15.51 29.11
C GLU A 288 -22.70 14.63 27.98
N ARG A 289 -22.34 14.92 26.72
CA ARG A 289 -22.74 14.12 25.56
C ARG A 289 -22.11 12.73 25.58
N ARG A 290 -20.82 12.64 25.92
CA ARG A 290 -20.12 11.35 26.07
C ARG A 290 -20.77 10.48 27.15
N ALA A 291 -21.06 11.06 28.31
CA ALA A 291 -21.74 10.36 29.40
C ALA A 291 -23.13 9.87 28.98
N ALA A 292 -23.90 10.70 28.27
CA ALA A 292 -25.23 10.31 27.77
C ALA A 292 -25.17 9.19 26.72
N LEU A 293 -24.14 9.18 25.85
CA LEU A 293 -23.91 8.08 24.90
C LEU A 293 -23.52 6.78 25.60
N LEU A 294 -22.66 6.84 26.62
CA LEU A 294 -22.27 5.68 27.42
C LEU A 294 -23.48 5.10 28.18
N ASP A 295 -24.27 5.95 28.83
CA ASP A 295 -25.51 5.57 29.53
C ASP A 295 -26.58 5.02 28.55
N TRP A 296 -26.65 5.54 27.33
CA TRP A 296 -27.46 4.95 26.26
C TRP A 296 -26.98 3.54 25.90
N ALA A 297 -25.67 3.37 25.69
CA ALA A 297 -25.07 2.12 25.26
C ALA A 297 -25.20 1.02 26.33
N GLU A 298 -24.93 1.35 27.60
CA GLU A 298 -25.02 0.44 28.73
C GLU A 298 -26.45 -0.08 28.94
N ARG A 299 -27.45 0.81 28.92
CA ARG A 299 -28.86 0.42 29.12
C ARG A 299 -29.42 -0.52 28.04
N ARG A 300 -28.80 -0.56 26.87
CA ARG A 300 -29.31 -1.27 25.69
C ARG A 300 -28.37 -2.36 25.19
N ASP A 301 -27.28 -2.62 25.92
CA ASP A 301 -26.22 -3.55 25.53
C ASP A 301 -25.73 -3.28 24.09
N ARG A 302 -25.23 -2.05 23.88
CA ARG A 302 -24.71 -1.57 22.59
C ARG A 302 -23.22 -1.31 22.66
N VAL A 303 -22.55 -1.46 21.52
CA VAL A 303 -21.11 -1.27 21.42
C VAL A 303 -20.81 0.04 20.68
N LEU A 304 -19.97 0.86 21.30
CA LEU A 304 -19.41 2.05 20.66
C LEU A 304 -18.04 1.71 20.06
N ILE A 305 -17.80 2.11 18.82
CA ILE A 305 -16.52 2.01 18.13
C ILE A 305 -15.97 3.43 18.05
N GLU A 306 -15.03 3.75 18.94
CA GLU A 306 -14.36 5.05 18.96
C GLU A 306 -13.17 5.06 18.00
N ASP A 307 -13.13 6.04 17.11
CA ASP A 307 -11.98 6.32 16.26
C ASP A 307 -11.30 7.61 16.72
N ASP A 308 -10.08 7.45 17.25
CA ASP A 308 -9.26 8.53 17.77
C ASP A 308 -8.00 8.67 16.90
N TYR A 309 -8.09 9.54 15.90
CA TYR A 309 -7.10 9.67 14.82
C TYR A 309 -6.00 10.71 15.07
N GLU A 310 -6.06 11.43 16.20
CA GLU A 310 -5.02 12.41 16.57
C GLU A 310 -3.80 11.79 17.24
#